data_AF-F7S727-F1
#
_entry.id   AF-F7S727-F1
#
_cell.length_a   1.000
_cell.length_b   1.000
_cell.length_c   1.000
_cell.angle_alpha   90.00
_cell.angle_beta   90.00
_cell.angle_gamma   90.00
#
_symmetry.space_group_name_H-M   'P 1'
#
loop_
_entity.id
_entity.type
_entity.pdbx_description
1 polymer ?
#
loop_
_entity_poly.entity_id
_entity_poly.type
_entity_poly.pdbx_seq_one_letter_code
_entity_poly.pdbx_strand_id
1 'polypeptide(L)'
;MTHSQTPARPAPFLPPQARKRPRRAGALSALVLLMPLALGGCGLFGGGAKTGTSSGHDGADKTLSKPLKPASALYADGIAYLHKGENKKAARTFGEIEVNYPYSTWASHAELLQGYAEYREQNFDSAVSALNRFIELHPASPEAAYAYYLKALCFYEQIEDVQRDQTFTLEAAQALQDVISRFPDSAYARDARIKLRLVENRLAGHQMEVGRFYQRQNLYAAAISRYQVVVQQYQTTTFVPEALDRLVECYLDLGLVKEARRNAAVLGYNYPGSRWYRNAYATLRSHGLLNGAVKPKASGGFLFGLL
;
A
#
# COMPACT_ATOMS: atom_id res chain seq x y z
N MET A 1 -16.42 -50.72 -14.76
CA MET A 1 -15.61 -49.73 -15.50
C MET A 1 -16.19 -48.35 -15.25
N THR A 2 -15.80 -47.71 -14.15
CA THR A 2 -16.27 -46.37 -13.78
C THR A 2 -15.24 -45.36 -14.26
N HIS A 3 -15.57 -44.63 -15.33
CA HIS A 3 -14.76 -43.53 -15.82
C HIS A 3 -14.78 -42.39 -14.79
N SER A 4 -13.70 -42.24 -14.01
CA SER A 4 -13.43 -41.04 -13.23
C SER A 4 -13.07 -39.91 -14.18
N GLN A 5 -14.06 -39.10 -14.56
CA GLN A 5 -13.80 -37.83 -15.23
C GLN A 5 -13.10 -36.91 -14.24
N THR A 6 -11.80 -36.73 -14.41
CA THR A 6 -11.04 -35.68 -13.73
C THR A 6 -11.53 -34.34 -14.29
N PRO A 7 -12.15 -33.45 -13.48
CA PRO A 7 -12.56 -32.14 -14.00
C PRO A 7 -11.31 -31.36 -14.41
N ALA A 8 -11.33 -30.82 -15.63
CA ALA A 8 -10.25 -30.01 -16.18
C ALA A 8 -9.97 -28.81 -15.25
N ARG A 9 -8.70 -28.61 -14.88
CA ARG A 9 -8.27 -27.43 -14.11
C ARG A 9 -8.67 -26.16 -14.89
N PRO A 10 -9.30 -25.16 -14.24
CA PRO A 10 -9.53 -23.88 -14.89
C PRO A 10 -8.18 -23.27 -15.30
N ALA A 11 -8.13 -22.68 -16.49
CA ALA A 11 -6.93 -22.04 -17.02
C ALA A 11 -6.50 -20.88 -16.09
N PRO A 12 -5.18 -20.60 -15.97
CA PRO A 12 -4.69 -19.48 -15.17
C PRO A 12 -5.33 -18.17 -15.65
N PHE A 13 -5.96 -17.45 -14.72
CA PHE A 13 -6.61 -16.18 -15.00
C PHE A 13 -5.56 -15.12 -15.36
N LEU A 14 -5.53 -14.71 -16.63
CA LEU A 14 -4.77 -13.57 -17.10
C LEU A 14 -5.59 -12.29 -16.83
N PRO A 15 -5.05 -11.29 -16.11
CA PRO A 15 -5.81 -10.08 -15.83
C PRO A 15 -6.18 -9.34 -17.13
N PRO A 16 -7.38 -8.75 -17.22
CA PRO A 16 -7.76 -7.96 -18.38
C PRO A 16 -6.86 -6.73 -18.48
N GLN A 17 -6.25 -6.53 -19.66
CA GLN A 17 -5.42 -5.36 -19.92
C GLN A 17 -6.21 -4.05 -19.69
N ALA A 18 -5.55 -3.10 -19.02
CA ALA A 18 -6.14 -1.82 -18.64
C ALA A 18 -6.73 -1.08 -19.85
N ARG A 19 -8.07 -1.06 -19.94
CA ARG A 19 -8.76 -0.19 -20.90
C ARG A 19 -8.51 1.27 -20.50
N LYS A 20 -7.83 2.03 -21.38
CA LYS A 20 -7.66 3.48 -21.25
C LYS A 20 -9.03 4.14 -21.12
N ARG A 21 -9.34 4.71 -19.95
CA ARG A 21 -10.55 5.50 -19.73
C ARG A 21 -10.44 6.82 -20.52
N PRO A 22 -11.45 7.23 -21.31
CA PRO A 22 -11.44 8.57 -21.90
C PRO A 22 -11.65 9.61 -20.78
N ARG A 23 -10.80 10.65 -20.81
CA ARG A 23 -10.89 11.82 -19.92
C ARG A 23 -12.22 12.54 -20.16
N ARG A 24 -13.13 12.53 -19.19
CA ARG A 24 -14.29 13.44 -19.20
C ARG A 24 -13.87 14.79 -18.65
N ALA A 25 -13.94 15.80 -19.52
CA ALA A 25 -13.82 17.21 -19.17
C ALA A 25 -14.98 17.65 -18.27
N GLY A 26 -14.70 18.56 -17.35
CA GLY A 26 -15.62 18.97 -16.29
C GLY A 26 -16.83 19.76 -16.77
N ALA A 27 -17.86 19.74 -15.93
CA ALA A 27 -18.90 20.75 -15.91
C ALA A 27 -19.23 21.02 -14.44
N LEU A 28 -18.90 22.25 -14.02
CA LEU A 28 -19.35 22.87 -12.78
C LEU A 28 -20.85 23.14 -12.87
N SER A 29 -21.60 22.77 -11.83
CA SER A 29 -22.89 23.42 -11.53
C SER A 29 -22.98 23.66 -10.04
N ALA A 30 -22.76 24.91 -9.67
CA ALA A 30 -23.14 25.48 -8.40
C ALA A 30 -24.66 25.62 -8.33
N LEU A 31 -25.27 25.22 -7.22
CA LEU A 31 -26.59 25.71 -6.82
C LEU A 31 -26.64 25.85 -5.30
N VAL A 32 -26.63 27.10 -4.86
CA VAL A 32 -26.90 27.58 -3.51
C VAL A 32 -28.40 27.81 -3.38
N LEU A 33 -29.06 27.35 -2.31
CA LEU A 33 -30.20 28.06 -1.68
C LEU A 33 -30.65 27.44 -0.33
N LEU A 34 -30.35 28.22 0.72
CA LEU A 34 -31.06 28.54 1.97
C LEU A 34 -32.19 27.66 2.58
N MET A 35 -32.00 27.49 3.90
CA MET A 35 -32.86 27.07 5.04
C MET A 35 -34.28 27.71 5.13
N PRO A 36 -35.24 27.17 5.93
CA PRO A 36 -35.18 27.26 7.41
C PRO A 36 -35.74 26.09 8.25
N LEU A 37 -35.31 26.09 9.52
CA LEU A 37 -35.88 25.34 10.65
C LEU A 37 -37.38 25.59 10.83
N ALA A 38 -38.11 24.54 11.17
CA ALA A 38 -39.37 24.63 11.91
C ALA A 38 -39.29 23.69 13.13
N LEU A 39 -39.25 24.29 14.32
CA LEU A 39 -39.58 23.64 15.58
C LEU A 39 -41.10 23.47 15.70
N GLY A 40 -41.49 22.32 16.25
CA GLY A 40 -42.82 22.01 16.77
C GLY A 40 -42.91 20.49 16.93
N GLY A 41 -43.20 19.87 18.07
CA GLY A 41 -43.80 20.33 19.31
C GLY A 41 -44.72 19.20 19.78
N CYS A 42 -44.43 18.66 20.98
CA CYS A 42 -45.27 17.88 21.90
C CYS A 42 -46.17 16.73 21.40
N GLY A 43 -45.90 15.53 21.94
CA GLY A 43 -46.87 14.44 22.10
C GLY A 43 -46.60 13.67 23.40
N LEU A 44 -47.30 14.06 24.46
CA LEU A 44 -47.51 13.32 25.72
C LEU A 44 -48.22 11.99 25.43
N PHE A 45 -47.86 10.91 26.13
CA PHE A 45 -48.70 9.77 26.62
C PHE A 45 -47.71 8.64 26.98
N GLY A 46 -47.49 8.26 28.24
CA GLY A 46 -48.43 7.52 29.08
C GLY A 46 -47.69 6.26 29.57
N GLY A 47 -47.39 6.19 30.88
CA GLY A 47 -46.67 5.07 31.48
C GLY A 47 -47.51 3.78 31.53
N GLY A 48 -46.83 2.63 31.63
CA GLY A 48 -47.47 1.35 31.85
C GLY A 48 -46.49 0.18 31.82
N ALA A 49 -45.91 -0.14 32.98
CA ALA A 49 -45.26 -1.41 33.24
C ALA A 49 -46.33 -2.51 33.42
N LYS A 50 -46.23 -3.61 32.65
CA LYS A 50 -46.78 -4.97 32.94
C LYS A 50 -45.90 -5.99 32.21
N THR A 51 -45.05 -6.75 32.90
CA THR A 51 -45.31 -8.12 33.43
C THR A 51 -45.84 -9.09 32.38
N GLY A 52 -45.07 -10.17 32.18
CA GLY A 52 -45.24 -11.14 31.10
C GLY A 52 -46.58 -11.86 31.07
N THR A 53 -46.90 -12.35 29.88
CA THR A 53 -47.81 -13.47 29.67
C THR A 53 -47.36 -14.17 28.39
N SER A 54 -47.10 -15.46 28.55
CA SER A 54 -46.90 -16.45 27.49
C SER A 54 -48.11 -16.50 26.56
N SER A 55 -47.90 -16.34 25.26
CA SER A 55 -48.78 -16.87 24.24
C SER A 55 -47.93 -17.45 23.12
N GLY A 56 -47.99 -18.78 23.01
CA GLY A 56 -47.43 -19.51 21.89
C GLY A 56 -48.03 -19.00 20.60
N HIS A 57 -47.14 -18.60 19.69
CA HIS A 57 -47.47 -18.45 18.29
C HIS A 57 -46.57 -19.42 17.55
N ASP A 58 -47.16 -20.54 17.14
CA ASP A 58 -46.61 -21.49 16.17
C ASP A 58 -46.46 -20.76 14.83
N GLY A 59 -45.44 -19.91 14.73
CA GLY A 59 -44.93 -19.41 13.48
C GLY A 59 -44.11 -20.53 12.86
N ALA A 60 -44.74 -21.28 11.96
CA ALA A 60 -44.04 -22.20 11.08
C ALA A 60 -42.89 -21.46 10.40
N ASP A 61 -41.66 -21.72 10.87
CA ASP A 61 -40.44 -21.25 10.26
C ASP A 61 -40.33 -21.91 8.89
N LYS A 62 -40.87 -21.22 7.89
CA LYS A 62 -40.62 -21.51 6.49
C LYS A 62 -39.29 -20.85 6.13
N THR A 63 -38.22 -21.26 6.80
CA THR A 63 -36.86 -21.17 6.28
C THR A 63 -36.85 -22.01 5.01
N LEU A 64 -37.23 -21.38 3.89
CA LEU A 64 -37.05 -21.90 2.55
C LEU A 64 -35.55 -22.13 2.38
N SER A 65 -35.11 -23.35 2.70
CA SER A 65 -33.80 -23.88 2.37
C SER A 65 -33.75 -23.94 0.85
N LYS A 66 -33.35 -22.82 0.25
CA LYS A 66 -33.06 -22.74 -1.18
C LYS A 66 -32.08 -23.88 -1.49
N PRO A 67 -32.40 -24.78 -2.43
CA PRO A 67 -31.53 -25.92 -2.70
C PRO A 67 -30.14 -25.40 -3.09
N LEU A 68 -29.12 -25.92 -2.41
CA LEU A 68 -27.74 -25.53 -2.66
C LEU A 68 -27.40 -25.85 -4.12
N LYS A 69 -27.07 -24.81 -4.88
CA LYS A 69 -26.56 -24.97 -6.25
C LYS A 69 -25.21 -25.71 -6.19
N PRO A 70 -24.87 -26.54 -7.20
CA PRO A 70 -23.57 -27.19 -7.23
C PRO A 70 -22.44 -26.15 -7.31
N ALA A 71 -21.28 -26.48 -6.73
CA ALA A 71 -20.12 -25.56 -6.64
C ALA A 71 -19.71 -24.98 -8.00
N SER A 72 -19.74 -25.78 -9.07
CA SER A 72 -19.40 -25.33 -10.43
C SER A 72 -20.38 -24.27 -10.97
N ALA A 73 -21.66 -24.37 -10.63
CA ALA A 73 -22.67 -23.39 -11.04
C ALA A 73 -22.52 -22.07 -10.26
N LEU A 74 -22.26 -22.15 -8.95
CA LEU A 74 -21.96 -20.95 -8.15
C LEU A 74 -20.70 -20.25 -8.65
N TYR A 75 -19.67 -21.03 -8.99
CA TYR A 75 -18.43 -20.49 -9.54
C TYR A 75 -18.68 -19.75 -10.86
N ALA A 76 -19.43 -20.38 -11.78
CA ALA A 76 -19.82 -19.75 -13.04
C ALA A 76 -20.66 -18.47 -12.83
N ASP A 77 -21.59 -18.48 -11.88
CA ASP A 77 -22.38 -17.30 -11.50
C ASP A 77 -21.47 -16.17 -10.97
N GLY A 78 -20.52 -16.48 -10.09
CA GLY A 78 -19.54 -15.53 -9.55
C GLY A 78 -18.69 -14.87 -10.63
N ILE A 79 -18.19 -15.66 -11.58
CA ILE A 79 -17.45 -15.17 -12.76
C ILE A 79 -18.34 -14.26 -13.61
N ALA A 80 -19.59 -14.65 -13.85
CA ALA A 80 -20.54 -13.82 -14.60
C ALA A 80 -20.81 -12.48 -13.91
N TYR A 81 -20.92 -12.45 -12.58
CA TYR A 81 -21.04 -11.21 -11.81
C TYR A 81 -19.79 -10.34 -11.93
N LEU A 82 -18.59 -10.91 -11.88
CA LEU A 82 -17.35 -10.16 -12.11
C LEU A 82 -17.32 -9.50 -13.48
N HIS A 83 -17.72 -10.22 -14.53
CA HIS A 83 -17.76 -9.68 -15.88
C HIS A 83 -18.77 -8.53 -16.03
N LYS A 84 -19.90 -8.59 -15.31
CA LYS A 84 -20.89 -7.51 -15.24
C LYS A 84 -20.45 -6.33 -14.37
N GLY A 85 -19.38 -6.49 -13.59
CA GLY A 85 -18.93 -5.49 -12.61
C GLY A 85 -19.72 -5.48 -11.31
N GLU A 86 -20.55 -6.51 -11.07
CA GLU A 86 -21.31 -6.69 -9.83
C GLU A 86 -20.42 -7.33 -8.75
N ASN A 87 -19.30 -6.67 -8.40
CA ASN A 87 -18.24 -7.29 -7.60
C ASN A 87 -18.73 -7.69 -6.21
N LYS A 88 -19.57 -6.88 -5.57
CA LYS A 88 -20.18 -7.23 -4.28
C LYS A 88 -21.00 -8.53 -4.31
N LYS A 89 -21.71 -8.80 -5.41
CA LYS A 89 -22.44 -10.08 -5.57
C LYS A 89 -21.47 -11.21 -5.83
N ALA A 90 -20.46 -10.97 -6.68
CA ALA A 90 -19.43 -11.95 -6.96
C ALA A 90 -18.70 -12.41 -5.67
N ALA A 91 -18.25 -11.46 -4.84
CA ALA A 91 -17.57 -11.74 -3.58
C ALA A 91 -18.42 -12.62 -2.66
N ARG A 92 -19.72 -12.30 -2.52
CA ARG A 92 -20.67 -13.11 -1.75
C ARG A 92 -20.82 -14.52 -2.32
N THR A 93 -21.00 -14.64 -3.64
CA THR A 93 -21.14 -15.93 -4.31
C THR A 93 -19.89 -16.79 -4.18
N PHE A 94 -18.70 -16.21 -4.24
CA PHE A 94 -17.45 -16.95 -3.99
C PHE A 94 -17.30 -17.37 -2.53
N GLY A 95 -17.65 -16.51 -1.57
CA GLY A 95 -17.66 -16.87 -0.14
C GLY A 95 -18.65 -17.98 0.19
N GLU A 96 -19.79 -18.06 -0.52
CA GLU A 96 -20.72 -19.19 -0.40
C GLU A 96 -20.07 -20.52 -0.83
N ILE A 97 -19.15 -20.50 -1.80
CA ILE A 97 -18.42 -21.71 -2.22
C ILE A 97 -17.45 -22.15 -1.14
N GLU A 98 -16.72 -21.21 -0.52
CA GLU A 98 -15.79 -21.49 0.58
C GLU A 98 -16.51 -22.17 1.75
N VAL A 99 -17.65 -21.62 2.17
CA VAL A 99 -18.41 -22.12 3.34
C VAL A 99 -19.08 -23.46 3.05
N ASN A 100 -19.73 -23.61 1.88
CA ASN A 100 -20.55 -24.79 1.60
C ASN A 100 -19.76 -25.93 0.95
N TYR A 101 -18.63 -25.64 0.30
CA TYR A 101 -17.88 -26.61 -0.50
C TYR A 101 -16.35 -26.52 -0.29
N PRO A 102 -15.83 -26.59 0.96
CA PRO A 102 -14.42 -26.33 1.28
C PRO A 102 -13.42 -27.28 0.60
N TYR A 103 -13.82 -28.51 0.30
CA TYR A 103 -12.97 -29.51 -0.35
C TYR A 103 -13.16 -29.59 -1.88
N SER A 104 -13.94 -28.66 -2.44
CA SER A 104 -14.16 -28.62 -3.89
C SER A 104 -12.90 -28.18 -4.62
N THR A 105 -12.70 -28.68 -5.84
CA THR A 105 -11.65 -28.19 -6.75
C THR A 105 -11.79 -26.70 -7.08
N TRP A 106 -12.98 -26.12 -6.87
CA TRP A 106 -13.27 -24.72 -7.10
C TRP A 106 -13.02 -23.83 -5.88
N ALA A 107 -12.88 -24.40 -4.68
CA ALA A 107 -12.87 -23.65 -3.42
C ALA A 107 -11.67 -22.70 -3.32
N SER A 108 -10.46 -23.20 -3.54
CA SER A 108 -9.23 -22.40 -3.47
C SER A 108 -9.26 -21.24 -4.47
N HIS A 109 -9.69 -21.49 -5.70
CA HIS A 109 -9.76 -20.45 -6.71
C HIS A 109 -10.91 -19.46 -6.44
N ALA A 110 -12.03 -19.92 -5.89
CA ALA A 110 -13.13 -19.05 -5.46
C ALA A 110 -12.68 -18.09 -4.34
N GLU A 111 -11.93 -18.58 -3.36
CA GLU A 111 -11.39 -17.75 -2.26
C GLU A 111 -10.50 -16.62 -2.78
N LEU A 112 -9.59 -16.93 -3.71
CA LEU A 112 -8.77 -15.92 -4.37
C LEU A 112 -9.61 -14.89 -5.14
N LEU A 113 -10.64 -15.36 -5.86
CA LEU A 113 -11.54 -14.49 -6.61
C LEU A 113 -12.46 -13.67 -5.73
N GLN A 114 -12.80 -14.14 -4.53
CA GLN A 114 -13.47 -13.35 -3.51
C GLN A 114 -12.61 -12.14 -3.13
N GLY A 115 -11.34 -12.35 -2.81
CA GLY A 115 -10.39 -11.27 -2.55
C GLY A 115 -10.26 -10.29 -3.72
N TYR A 116 -10.21 -10.79 -4.95
CA TYR A 116 -10.20 -9.97 -6.16
C TYR A 116 -11.49 -9.16 -6.35
N ALA A 117 -12.65 -9.76 -6.08
CA ALA A 117 -13.93 -9.09 -6.16
C ALA A 117 -14.02 -7.95 -5.13
N GLU A 118 -13.60 -8.17 -3.89
CA GLU A 118 -13.56 -7.14 -2.85
C GLU A 118 -12.58 -6.01 -3.21
N TYR A 119 -11.40 -6.34 -3.77
CA TYR A 119 -10.47 -5.33 -4.28
C TYR A 119 -11.10 -4.45 -5.38
N ARG A 120 -11.84 -5.07 -6.31
CA ARG A 120 -12.54 -4.33 -7.37
C ARG A 120 -13.68 -3.47 -6.85
N GLU A 121 -14.29 -3.86 -5.74
CA GLU A 121 -15.29 -3.08 -5.01
C GLU A 121 -14.66 -1.96 -4.16
N GLN A 122 -13.32 -1.87 -4.12
CA GLN A 122 -12.55 -0.96 -3.25
C GLN A 122 -12.73 -1.23 -1.76
N ASN A 123 -13.18 -2.44 -1.40
CA ASN A 123 -13.32 -2.87 -0.02
C ASN A 123 -12.03 -3.56 0.44
N PHE A 124 -10.98 -2.75 0.61
CA PHE A 124 -9.62 -3.25 0.77
C PHE A 124 -9.41 -4.10 2.03
N ASP A 125 -10.05 -3.77 3.15
CA ASP A 125 -9.92 -4.55 4.39
C ASP A 125 -10.48 -5.97 4.25
N SER A 126 -11.64 -6.08 3.59
CA SER A 126 -12.25 -7.38 3.30
C SER A 126 -11.42 -8.17 2.29
N ALA A 127 -10.86 -7.49 1.29
CA ALA A 127 -9.96 -8.09 0.32
C ALA A 127 -8.70 -8.65 1.00
N VAL A 128 -8.02 -7.85 1.84
CA VAL A 128 -6.83 -8.28 2.58
C VAL A 128 -7.14 -9.47 3.48
N SER A 129 -8.29 -9.47 4.16
CA SER A 129 -8.72 -10.58 5.02
C SER A 129 -8.91 -11.87 4.23
N ALA A 130 -9.59 -11.81 3.08
CA ALA A 130 -9.78 -12.97 2.20
C ALA A 130 -8.45 -13.47 1.61
N LEU A 131 -7.56 -12.56 1.22
CA LEU A 131 -6.26 -12.91 0.63
C LEU A 131 -5.29 -13.50 1.66
N ASN A 132 -5.30 -13.01 2.90
CA ASN A 132 -4.52 -13.61 3.98
C ASN A 132 -4.95 -15.06 4.24
N ARG A 133 -6.26 -15.31 4.27
CA ARG A 133 -6.80 -16.67 4.43
C ARG A 133 -6.33 -17.58 3.30
N PHE A 134 -6.40 -17.13 2.04
CA PHE A 134 -5.90 -17.90 0.90
C PHE A 134 -4.41 -18.21 1.03
N ILE A 135 -3.60 -17.22 1.45
CA ILE A 135 -2.15 -17.39 1.64
C ILE A 135 -1.85 -18.41 2.74
N GLU A 136 -2.61 -18.39 3.84
CA GLU A 136 -2.45 -19.30 4.97
C GLU A 136 -2.88 -20.73 4.65
N LEU A 137 -4.00 -20.89 3.95
CA LEU A 137 -4.55 -22.20 3.59
C LEU A 137 -3.86 -22.83 2.38
N HIS A 138 -3.34 -22.02 1.47
CA HIS A 138 -2.83 -22.46 0.17
C HIS A 138 -1.44 -21.88 -0.18
N PRO A 139 -0.42 -21.98 0.69
CA PRO A 139 0.89 -21.35 0.46
C PRO A 139 1.66 -21.91 -0.76
N ALA A 140 1.39 -23.16 -1.15
CA ALA A 140 2.01 -23.84 -2.29
C ALA A 140 1.23 -23.71 -3.61
N SER A 141 0.12 -22.95 -3.63
CA SER A 141 -0.66 -22.73 -4.84
C SER A 141 0.15 -21.96 -5.88
N PRO A 142 -0.01 -22.27 -7.19
CA PRO A 142 0.61 -21.49 -8.25
C PRO A 142 0.09 -20.05 -8.30
N GLU A 143 -1.09 -19.78 -7.75
CA GLU A 143 -1.68 -18.45 -7.63
C GLU A 143 -1.22 -17.67 -6.38
N ALA A 144 -0.40 -18.26 -5.50
CA ALA A 144 0.11 -17.58 -4.30
C ALA A 144 0.79 -16.24 -4.63
N ALA A 145 1.61 -16.21 -5.69
CA ALA A 145 2.27 -14.98 -6.13
C ALA A 145 1.27 -13.85 -6.48
N TYR A 146 0.13 -14.21 -7.08
CA TYR A 146 -0.93 -13.27 -7.39
C TYR A 146 -1.67 -12.79 -6.13
N ALA A 147 -1.93 -13.69 -5.17
CA ALA A 147 -2.58 -13.33 -3.91
C ALA A 147 -1.75 -12.33 -3.09
N TYR A 148 -0.45 -12.58 -2.93
CA TYR A 148 0.47 -11.63 -2.27
C TYR A 148 0.51 -10.29 -3.00
N TYR A 149 0.56 -10.31 -4.33
CA TYR A 149 0.58 -9.10 -5.14
C TYR A 149 -0.72 -8.30 -5.02
N LEU A 150 -1.87 -8.95 -5.06
CA LEU A 150 -3.17 -8.30 -4.89
C LEU A 150 -3.32 -7.70 -3.50
N LYS A 151 -2.85 -8.39 -2.45
CA LYS A 151 -2.78 -7.84 -1.09
C LYS A 151 -1.93 -6.58 -1.03
N ALA A 152 -0.76 -6.59 -1.69
CA ALA A 152 0.09 -5.40 -1.78
C ALA A 152 -0.60 -4.24 -2.52
N LEU A 153 -1.41 -4.54 -3.54
CA LEU A 153 -2.21 -3.51 -4.23
C LEU A 153 -3.30 -2.92 -3.33
N CYS A 154 -3.95 -3.71 -2.47
CA CYS A 154 -4.93 -3.19 -1.51
C CYS A 154 -4.35 -2.10 -0.61
N PHE A 155 -3.11 -2.26 -0.13
CA PHE A 155 -2.42 -1.22 0.64
C PHE A 155 -1.95 -0.06 -0.26
N TYR A 156 -1.43 -0.37 -1.44
CA TYR A 156 -0.92 0.64 -2.37
C TYR A 156 -1.99 1.64 -2.82
N GLU A 157 -3.22 1.18 -3.06
CA GLU A 157 -4.34 2.05 -3.47
C GLU A 157 -4.84 2.96 -2.32
N GLN A 158 -4.50 2.63 -1.06
CA GLN A 158 -4.85 3.43 0.12
C GLN A 158 -3.78 4.46 0.49
N ILE A 159 -2.70 4.58 -0.30
CA ILE A 159 -1.65 5.56 -0.05
C ILE A 159 -2.18 6.98 -0.30
N GLU A 160 -2.12 7.79 0.74
CA GLU A 160 -2.51 9.20 0.69
C GLU A 160 -1.32 10.13 0.37
N ASP A 161 -1.51 11.43 0.55
CA ASP A 161 -0.49 12.45 0.34
C ASP A 161 0.66 12.33 1.36
N VAL A 162 1.82 12.85 0.98
CA VAL A 162 3.07 12.78 1.76
C VAL A 162 2.94 13.41 3.15
N GLN A 163 2.05 14.38 3.33
CA GLN A 163 1.84 15.08 4.60
C GLN A 163 0.95 14.33 5.59
N ARG A 164 0.25 13.29 5.12
CA ARG A 164 -0.71 12.52 5.93
C ARG A 164 -0.06 11.32 6.59
N ASP A 165 -0.85 10.54 7.31
CA ASP A 165 -0.37 9.32 7.94
C ASP A 165 0.19 8.33 6.90
N GLN A 166 1.31 7.69 7.24
CA GLN A 166 2.08 6.85 6.34
C GLN A 166 1.92 5.35 6.64
N THR A 167 0.97 4.96 7.51
CA THR A 167 0.73 3.56 7.88
C THR A 167 0.54 2.67 6.65
N PHE A 168 -0.42 3.01 5.76
CA PHE A 168 -0.64 2.24 4.53
C PHE A 168 0.53 2.28 3.56
N THR A 169 1.31 3.38 3.54
CA THR A 169 2.53 3.48 2.74
C THR A 169 3.59 2.47 3.22
N LEU A 170 3.76 2.32 4.53
CA LEU A 170 4.67 1.34 5.13
C LEU A 170 4.19 -0.10 4.90
N GLU A 171 2.90 -0.36 5.09
CA GLU A 171 2.30 -1.68 4.83
C GLU A 171 2.41 -2.08 3.35
N ALA A 172 2.20 -1.13 2.44
CA ALA A 172 2.40 -1.34 1.00
C ALA A 172 3.87 -1.65 0.69
N ALA A 173 4.83 -0.94 1.28
CA ALA A 173 6.25 -1.21 1.07
C ALA A 173 6.60 -2.65 1.51
N GLN A 174 6.14 -3.06 2.69
CA GLN A 174 6.38 -4.39 3.23
C GLN A 174 5.73 -5.47 2.35
N ALA A 175 4.46 -5.30 1.98
CA ALA A 175 3.74 -6.27 1.16
C ALA A 175 4.34 -6.40 -0.26
N LEU A 176 4.80 -5.29 -0.86
CA LEU A 176 5.50 -5.32 -2.15
C LEU A 176 6.86 -6.02 -2.02
N GLN A 177 7.59 -5.79 -0.94
CA GLN A 177 8.86 -6.48 -0.65
C GLN A 177 8.65 -7.98 -0.46
N ASP A 178 7.55 -8.41 0.15
CA ASP A 178 7.18 -9.83 0.28
C ASP A 178 7.00 -10.49 -1.10
N VAL A 179 6.34 -9.81 -2.05
CA VAL A 179 6.18 -10.33 -3.42
C VAL A 179 7.54 -10.52 -4.09
N ILE A 180 8.42 -9.53 -3.96
CA ILE A 180 9.74 -9.53 -4.62
C ILE A 180 10.65 -10.61 -4.01
N SER A 181 10.63 -10.77 -2.69
CA SER A 181 11.49 -11.71 -1.97
C SER A 181 11.02 -13.16 -2.13
N ARG A 182 9.71 -13.40 -2.09
CA ARG A 182 9.13 -14.75 -2.18
C ARG A 182 8.98 -15.24 -3.62
N PHE A 183 8.67 -14.35 -4.56
CA PHE A 183 8.37 -14.70 -5.95
C PHE A 183 9.17 -13.86 -6.97
N PRO A 184 10.51 -13.85 -6.90
CA PRO A 184 11.36 -12.93 -7.67
C PRO A 184 11.19 -13.05 -9.19
N ASP A 185 10.86 -14.24 -9.69
CA ASP A 185 10.72 -14.55 -11.13
C ASP A 185 9.27 -14.46 -11.63
N SER A 186 8.32 -14.13 -10.75
CA SER A 186 6.93 -13.97 -11.15
C SER A 186 6.73 -12.75 -12.04
N ALA A 187 5.70 -12.79 -12.90
CA ALA A 187 5.29 -11.63 -13.70
C ALA A 187 4.97 -10.39 -12.84
N TYR A 188 4.56 -10.61 -11.59
CA TYR A 188 4.19 -9.55 -10.64
C TYR A 188 5.39 -8.88 -9.98
N ALA A 189 6.53 -9.58 -9.83
CA ALA A 189 7.71 -9.03 -9.15
C ALA A 189 8.32 -7.84 -9.87
N ARG A 190 8.20 -7.76 -11.21
CA ARG A 190 8.67 -6.59 -11.96
C ARG A 190 7.86 -5.35 -11.63
N ASP A 191 6.53 -5.47 -11.63
CA ASP A 191 5.65 -4.36 -11.29
C ASP A 191 5.78 -3.98 -9.81
N ALA A 192 5.87 -4.97 -8.91
CA ALA A 192 6.10 -4.75 -7.49
C ALA A 192 7.38 -3.95 -7.21
N ARG A 193 8.48 -4.23 -7.92
CA ARG A 193 9.73 -3.45 -7.82
C ARG A 193 9.56 -1.99 -8.21
N ILE A 194 8.77 -1.72 -9.24
CA ILE A 194 8.51 -0.34 -9.70
C ILE A 194 7.66 0.38 -8.65
N LYS A 195 6.58 -0.26 -8.19
CA LYS A 195 5.71 0.29 -7.14
C LYS A 195 6.47 0.52 -5.83
N LEU A 196 7.31 -0.42 -5.41
CA LEU A 196 8.12 -0.29 -4.19
C LEU A 196 8.99 0.97 -4.25
N ARG A 197 9.68 1.20 -5.36
CA ARG A 197 10.48 2.43 -5.54
C ARG A 197 9.64 3.71 -5.44
N LEU A 198 8.40 3.69 -5.96
CA LEU A 198 7.49 4.84 -5.84
C LEU A 198 7.07 5.07 -4.38
N VAL A 199 6.81 3.99 -3.64
CA VAL A 199 6.45 4.03 -2.22
C VAL A 199 7.63 4.52 -1.37
N GLU A 200 8.83 3.99 -1.59
CA GLU A 200 10.07 4.45 -0.94
C GLU A 200 10.33 5.93 -1.19
N ASN A 201 10.09 6.40 -2.43
CA ASN A 201 10.24 7.82 -2.74
C ASN A 201 9.21 8.70 -2.00
N ARG A 202 7.99 8.22 -1.77
CA ARG A 202 6.99 8.92 -0.94
C ARG A 202 7.42 8.97 0.52
N LEU A 203 7.89 7.86 1.08
CA LEU A 203 8.38 7.79 2.46
C LEU A 203 9.60 8.70 2.68
N ALA A 204 10.54 8.72 1.74
CA ALA A 204 11.66 9.65 1.75
C ALA A 204 11.19 11.10 1.68
N GLY A 205 10.22 11.41 0.81
CA GLY A 205 9.58 12.73 0.73
C GLY A 205 8.99 13.18 2.07
N HIS A 206 8.31 12.27 2.78
CA HIS A 206 7.74 12.56 4.10
C HIS A 206 8.83 12.92 5.13
N GLN A 207 9.91 12.13 5.20
CA GLN A 207 11.02 12.45 6.09
C GLN A 207 11.68 13.79 5.75
N MET A 208 11.79 14.12 4.45
CA MET A 208 12.31 15.42 4.02
C MET A 208 11.39 16.57 4.44
N GLU A 209 10.07 16.44 4.33
CA GLU A 209 9.15 17.49 4.77
C GLU A 209 9.24 17.75 6.27
N VAL A 210 9.26 16.68 7.07
CA VAL A 210 9.41 16.77 8.54
C VAL A 210 10.79 17.33 8.91
N GLY A 211 11.87 16.89 8.23
CA GLY A 211 13.22 17.39 8.43
C GLY A 211 13.33 18.89 8.13
N ARG A 212 12.78 19.34 7.00
CA ARG A 212 12.73 20.77 6.63
C ARG A 212 11.91 21.58 7.62
N PHE A 213 10.82 21.02 8.15
CA PHE A 213 10.03 21.67 9.20
C PHE A 213 10.87 21.90 10.47
N TYR A 214 11.56 20.88 10.97
CA TYR A 214 12.42 21.04 12.15
C TYR A 214 13.60 21.99 11.91
N GLN A 215 14.21 21.94 10.73
CA GLN A 215 15.30 22.84 10.38
C GLN A 215 14.85 24.31 10.37
N ARG A 216 13.66 24.62 9.82
CA ARG A 216 13.10 25.99 9.87
C ARG A 216 12.87 26.51 11.29
N GLN A 217 12.65 25.61 12.25
CA GLN A 217 12.47 25.93 13.67
C GLN A 217 13.80 25.93 14.45
N ASN A 218 14.95 25.83 13.77
CA ASN A 218 16.29 25.69 14.36
C ASN A 218 16.46 24.45 15.27
N LEU A 219 15.59 23.44 15.11
CA LEU A 219 15.66 22.17 15.83
C LEU A 219 16.57 21.19 15.08
N TYR A 220 17.86 21.52 14.99
CA TYR A 220 18.82 20.82 14.13
C TYR A 220 18.99 19.34 14.47
N ALA A 221 19.00 18.96 15.75
CA ALA A 221 19.12 17.55 16.14
C ALA A 221 17.96 16.69 15.60
N ALA A 222 16.73 17.21 15.66
CA ALA A 222 15.55 16.54 15.12
C ALA A 222 15.58 16.51 13.58
N ALA A 223 16.02 17.59 12.94
CA ALA A 223 16.18 17.64 11.48
C ALA A 223 17.22 16.61 10.98
N ILE A 224 18.38 16.54 11.64
CA ILE A 224 19.45 15.58 11.35
C ILE A 224 18.90 14.15 11.43
N SER A 225 18.17 13.81 12.49
CA SER A 225 17.57 12.48 12.64
C SER A 225 16.69 12.12 11.43
N ARG A 226 15.88 13.06 10.94
CA ARG A 226 15.01 12.84 9.77
C ARG A 226 15.80 12.69 8.47
N TYR A 227 16.78 13.55 8.22
CA TYR A 227 17.61 13.46 7.01
C TYR A 227 18.49 12.20 7.01
N GLN A 228 18.98 11.75 8.17
CA GLN A 228 19.70 10.50 8.30
C GLN A 228 18.84 9.30 7.89
N VAL A 229 17.56 9.26 8.26
CA VAL A 229 16.65 8.20 7.81
C VAL A 229 16.61 8.13 6.28
N VAL A 230 16.55 9.27 5.58
CA VAL A 230 16.58 9.31 4.11
C VAL A 230 17.87 8.72 3.55
N VAL A 231 19.02 9.12 4.09
CA VAL A 231 20.33 8.65 3.61
C VAL A 231 20.57 7.18 3.95
N GLN A 232 20.05 6.68 5.08
CA GLN A 232 20.31 5.32 5.53
C GLN A 232 19.33 4.31 4.95
N GLN A 233 18.04 4.63 4.92
CA GLN A 233 16.97 3.69 4.54
C GLN A 233 16.51 3.86 3.09
N TYR A 234 16.58 5.08 2.53
CA TYR A 234 16.01 5.40 1.21
C TYR A 234 17.08 5.81 0.19
N GLN A 235 18.19 5.07 0.15
CA GLN A 235 19.41 5.36 -0.62
C GLN A 235 19.23 5.51 -2.14
N THR A 236 18.19 4.90 -2.70
CA THR A 236 17.90 4.88 -4.15
C THR A 236 16.96 6.02 -4.58
N THR A 237 16.49 6.83 -3.64
CA THR A 237 15.50 7.88 -3.90
C THR A 237 16.11 9.18 -4.40
N THR A 238 15.31 10.02 -5.04
CA THR A 238 15.77 11.32 -5.57
C THR A 238 16.10 12.34 -4.49
N PHE A 239 15.74 12.06 -3.23
CA PHE A 239 15.90 12.96 -2.10
C PHE A 239 17.26 12.85 -1.40
N VAL A 240 18.03 11.79 -1.64
CA VAL A 240 19.33 11.56 -0.97
C VAL A 240 20.30 12.72 -1.15
N PRO A 241 20.49 13.30 -2.36
CA PRO A 241 21.41 14.41 -2.53
C PRO A 241 21.00 15.65 -1.72
N GLU A 242 19.70 15.91 -1.61
CA GLU A 242 19.19 17.00 -0.78
C GLU A 242 19.40 16.72 0.70
N ALA A 243 19.07 15.51 1.16
CA ALA A 243 19.24 15.11 2.55
C ALA A 243 20.70 15.26 3.01
N LEU A 244 21.67 14.86 2.17
CA LEU A 244 23.10 15.04 2.45
C LEU A 244 23.49 16.51 2.55
N ASP A 245 23.01 17.36 1.65
CA ASP A 245 23.28 18.81 1.68
C ASP A 245 22.68 19.45 2.94
N ARG A 246 21.44 19.11 3.29
CA ARG A 246 20.81 19.59 4.54
C ARG A 246 21.52 19.08 5.80
N LEU A 247 22.05 17.86 5.78
CA LEU A 247 22.91 17.36 6.86
C LEU A 247 24.18 18.20 6.99
N VAL A 248 24.81 18.59 5.88
CA VAL A 248 25.97 19.50 5.91
C VAL A 248 25.60 20.81 6.57
N GLU A 249 24.49 21.45 6.16
CA GLU A 249 24.00 22.69 6.78
C GLU A 249 23.78 22.52 8.29
N CYS A 250 22.95 21.55 8.70
CA CYS A 250 22.63 21.34 10.12
C CYS A 250 23.85 20.97 10.98
N TYR A 251 24.81 20.21 10.46
CA TYR A 251 26.03 19.89 11.19
C TYR A 251 26.93 21.12 11.36
N LEU A 252 27.00 22.01 10.36
CA LEU A 252 27.76 23.26 10.48
C LEU A 252 27.12 24.20 11.49
N ASP A 253 25.79 24.30 11.51
CA ASP A 253 25.05 25.12 12.48
C ASP A 253 25.28 24.67 13.93
N LEU A 254 25.51 23.36 14.13
CA LEU A 254 25.89 22.78 15.42
C LEU A 254 27.40 22.81 15.72
N GLY A 255 28.23 23.27 14.79
CA GLY A 255 29.70 23.26 14.94
C GLY A 255 30.36 21.90 14.73
N LEU A 256 29.62 20.91 14.24
CA LEU A 256 30.08 19.54 13.96
C LEU A 256 30.74 19.43 12.58
N VAL A 257 31.90 20.10 12.46
CA VAL A 257 32.61 20.26 11.18
C VAL A 257 33.07 18.94 10.56
N LYS A 258 33.47 17.95 11.38
CA LYS A 258 33.97 16.66 10.87
C LYS A 258 32.86 15.90 10.15
N GLU A 259 31.67 15.91 10.73
CA GLU A 259 30.45 15.27 10.27
C GLU A 259 29.94 15.95 9.00
N ALA A 260 29.95 17.28 8.97
CA ALA A 260 29.65 18.06 7.77
C ALA A 260 30.57 17.69 6.60
N ARG A 261 31.90 17.66 6.82
CA ARG A 261 32.86 17.30 5.76
C ARG A 261 32.68 15.87 5.26
N ARG A 262 32.33 14.92 6.15
CA ARG A 262 32.04 13.54 5.75
C ARG A 262 30.81 13.46 4.84
N ASN A 263 29.70 14.11 5.21
CA ASN A 263 28.49 14.10 4.39
C ASN A 263 28.72 14.79 3.03
N ALA A 264 29.46 15.90 3.01
CA ALA A 264 29.83 16.56 1.75
C ALA A 264 30.73 15.70 0.87
N ALA A 265 31.66 14.93 1.44
CA ALA A 265 32.49 14.00 0.69
C ALA A 265 31.65 12.87 0.06
N VAL A 266 30.70 12.31 0.81
CA VAL A 266 29.74 11.32 0.28
C VAL A 266 28.90 11.90 -0.85
N LEU A 267 28.42 13.14 -0.68
CA LEU A 267 27.65 13.86 -1.71
C LEU A 267 28.50 14.12 -2.97
N GLY A 268 29.75 14.54 -2.81
CA GLY A 268 30.67 14.78 -3.91
C GLY A 268 31.08 13.52 -4.66
N TYR A 269 31.21 12.39 -3.96
CA TYR A 269 31.54 11.10 -4.57
C TYR A 269 30.37 10.53 -5.37
N ASN A 270 29.16 10.51 -4.79
CA ASN A 270 28.01 9.83 -5.39
C ASN A 270 27.20 10.73 -6.35
N TYR A 271 27.18 12.04 -6.13
CA TYR A 271 26.33 12.98 -6.87
C TYR A 271 27.09 14.20 -7.39
N PRO A 272 28.22 14.01 -8.10
CA PRO A 272 28.99 15.12 -8.66
C PRO A 272 28.13 15.91 -9.65
N GLY A 273 28.15 17.24 -9.53
CA GLY A 273 27.42 18.14 -10.43
C GLY A 273 25.94 18.36 -10.11
N SER A 274 25.39 17.68 -9.09
CA SER A 274 24.03 17.98 -8.60
C SER A 274 23.94 19.42 -8.06
N ARG A 275 22.73 20.01 -8.08
CA ARG A 275 22.54 21.36 -7.49
C ARG A 275 22.92 21.40 -6.01
N TRP A 276 22.64 20.29 -5.31
CA TRP A 276 22.91 20.10 -3.88
C TRP A 276 24.40 19.98 -3.60
N TYR A 277 25.15 19.30 -4.47
CA TYR A 277 26.61 19.30 -4.42
C TYR A 277 27.18 20.73 -4.49
N ARG A 278 26.68 21.55 -5.43
CA ARG A 278 27.13 22.95 -5.56
C ARG A 278 26.80 23.77 -4.30
N ASN A 279 25.62 23.56 -3.71
CA ASN A 279 25.21 24.22 -2.47
C ASN A 279 26.13 23.84 -1.31
N ALA A 280 26.27 22.54 -1.01
CA ALA A 280 27.09 22.04 0.08
C ALA A 280 28.53 22.56 0.04
N TYR A 281 29.16 22.54 -1.14
CA TYR A 281 30.53 23.02 -1.30
C TYR A 281 30.65 24.55 -1.26
N ALA A 282 29.61 25.29 -1.66
CA ALA A 282 29.56 26.73 -1.44
C ALA A 282 29.48 27.06 0.05
N THR A 283 28.63 26.35 0.80
CA THR A 283 28.51 26.47 2.27
C THR A 283 29.84 26.12 2.96
N LEU A 284 30.49 25.01 2.59
CA LEU A 284 31.80 24.70 3.17
C LEU A 284 32.87 25.76 2.85
N ARG A 285 32.81 26.38 1.66
CA ARG A 285 33.73 27.46 1.29
C ARG A 285 33.51 28.72 2.12
N SER A 286 32.26 29.12 2.34
CA SER A 286 31.95 30.31 3.15
C SER A 286 32.42 30.16 4.60
N HIS A 287 32.41 28.93 5.12
CA HIS A 287 32.97 28.60 6.44
C HIS A 287 34.50 28.41 6.44
N GLY A 288 35.20 28.60 5.32
CA GLY A 288 36.66 28.44 5.22
C GLY A 288 37.15 26.99 5.27
N LEU A 289 36.26 26.01 5.14
CA LEU A 289 36.55 24.57 5.37
C LEU A 289 37.08 23.83 4.13
N LEU A 290 37.19 24.52 3.00
CA LEU A 290 37.77 24.01 1.74
C LEU A 290 39.16 24.60 1.44
N ASN A 291 39.66 25.51 2.28
CA ASN A 291 40.99 26.11 2.13
C ASN A 291 42.06 25.16 2.68
N GLY A 292 42.29 24.11 1.91
CA GLY A 292 43.36 23.16 2.08
C GLY A 292 43.38 22.37 0.79
N ALA A 293 44.29 22.73 -0.12
CA ALA A 293 44.58 21.91 -1.28
C ALA A 293 44.91 20.51 -0.76
N VAL A 294 43.96 19.59 -0.92
CA VAL A 294 44.23 18.17 -0.73
C VAL A 294 45.20 17.83 -1.85
N LYS A 295 46.51 17.83 -1.53
CA LYS A 295 47.49 17.20 -2.42
C LYS A 295 46.97 15.79 -2.66
N PRO A 296 46.70 15.37 -3.91
CA PRO A 296 46.33 13.99 -4.17
C PRO A 296 47.46 13.13 -3.63
N LYS A 297 47.18 12.32 -2.60
CA LYS A 297 48.14 11.36 -2.11
C LYS A 297 48.28 10.33 -3.23
N ALA A 298 49.33 10.46 -4.01
CA ALA A 298 49.72 9.47 -5.00
C ALA A 298 50.12 8.21 -4.23
N SER A 299 49.19 7.28 -4.11
CA SER A 299 49.47 5.86 -3.92
C SER A 299 48.18 5.10 -4.17
N GLY A 300 48.14 4.41 -5.31
CA GLY A 300 47.17 3.36 -5.54
C GLY A 300 47.26 2.34 -4.42
N GLY A 301 46.11 2.03 -3.83
CA GLY A 301 46.00 1.08 -2.74
C GLY A 301 44.54 0.85 -2.44
N PHE A 302 43.98 -0.18 -3.11
CA PHE A 302 42.69 -0.79 -2.79
C PHE A 302 42.58 -1.02 -1.27
N LEU A 303 41.55 -0.47 -0.64
CA LEU A 303 41.10 -0.88 0.68
C LEU A 303 39.59 -1.06 0.65
N PHE A 304 39.20 -2.20 0.08
CA PHE A 304 37.98 -2.90 0.44
C PHE A 304 38.23 -3.54 1.81
N GLY A 305 37.40 -3.26 2.81
CA GLY A 305 37.42 -3.97 4.09
C GLY A 305 37.26 -3.07 5.31
N LEU A 306 36.03 -2.88 5.76
CA LEU A 306 35.49 -3.35 7.05
C LEU A 306 34.22 -2.58 7.40
N LEU A 307 33.14 -3.37 7.57
CA LEU A 307 31.84 -3.08 8.18
C LEU A 307 30.89 -2.16 7.41
#